data_AF-A0A8S2RPP4-F1
#
_entry.id   AF-A0A8S2RPP4-F1
#
_cell.length_a   1.000
_cell.length_b   1.000
_cell.length_c   1.000
_cell.angle_alpha   90.00
_cell.angle_beta   90.00
_cell.angle_gamma   90.00
#
_symmetry.space_group_name_H-M   'P 1'
#
loop_
_entity.id
_entity.type
_entity.pdbx_description
1 polymer ?
#
loop_
_entity_poly.entity_id
_entity_poly.type
_entity_poly.pdbx_seq_one_letter_code
_entity_poly.pdbx_strand_id
1 'polypeptide(L)'
;MCYLIINLKQFSLVRTIIELMTNDVYYSNRYSQFVGPLDIAIQRICKNHMFSELYKIGALCSVLGCSIRSIYPNIDFRDDM
;
A
#
# COMPACT_ATOMS: atom_id res chain seq x y z
N MET A 1 9.07 -25.30 -0.43
CA MET A 1 9.47 -23.87 -0.45
C MET A 1 8.31 -22.92 -0.76
N CYS A 2 7.40 -23.23 -1.70
CA CYS A 2 6.26 -22.35 -2.04
C CYS A 2 5.28 -22.08 -0.89
N TYR A 3 5.07 -23.05 0.02
CA TYR A 3 4.14 -22.89 1.16
C TYR A 3 4.57 -21.82 2.17
N LEU A 4 5.89 -21.63 2.36
CA LEU A 4 6.42 -20.65 3.30
C LEU A 4 6.22 -19.21 2.78
N ILE A 5 6.36 -19.02 1.48
CA ILE A 5 6.20 -17.73 0.80
C ILE A 5 4.73 -17.29 0.81
N ILE A 6 3.79 -18.24 0.68
CA ILE A 6 2.35 -17.96 0.74
C ILE A 6 1.95 -17.49 2.16
N ASN A 7 2.42 -18.17 3.20
CA ASN A 7 2.15 -17.78 4.59
C ASN A 7 2.71 -16.39 4.94
N LEU A 8 3.93 -16.07 4.49
CA LEU A 8 4.53 -14.74 4.71
C LEU A 8 3.76 -13.63 3.99
N LYS A 9 3.26 -13.88 2.78
CA LYS A 9 2.43 -12.92 2.03
C LYS A 9 1.08 -12.69 2.72
N GLN A 10 0.42 -13.74 3.19
CA GLN A 10 -0.84 -13.59 3.93
C GLN A 10 -0.64 -12.86 5.26
N PHE A 11 0.42 -13.16 5.99
CA PHE A 11 0.68 -12.56 7.30
C PHE A 11 1.00 -11.06 7.21
N SER A 12 1.75 -10.65 6.19
CA SER A 12 2.02 -9.23 5.93
C SER A 12 0.77 -8.47 5.47
N LEU A 13 -0.08 -9.08 4.65
CA LEU A 13 -1.33 -8.48 4.20
C LEU A 13 -2.30 -8.21 5.38
N VAL A 14 -2.50 -9.21 6.24
CA VAL A 14 -3.39 -9.10 7.41
C VAL A 14 -2.91 -8.00 8.35
N ARG A 15 -1.61 -7.98 8.67
CA ARG A 15 -1.03 -6.92 9.52
C ARG A 15 -1.18 -5.54 8.91
N THR A 16 -1.04 -5.42 7.59
CA THR A 16 -1.21 -4.14 6.89
C THR A 16 -2.64 -3.64 6.93
N ILE A 17 -3.62 -4.54 6.79
CA ILE A 17 -5.03 -4.19 6.92
C ILE A 17 -5.34 -3.75 8.36
N ILE A 18 -4.83 -4.46 9.37
CA ILE A 18 -4.99 -4.09 10.78
C ILE A 18 -4.40 -2.70 11.04
N GLU A 19 -3.19 -2.43 10.55
CA GLU A 19 -2.53 -1.13 10.68
C GLU A 19 -3.35 0.01 10.04
N LEU A 20 -3.91 -0.23 8.85
CA LEU A 20 -4.78 0.73 8.15
C LEU A 20 -6.07 1.02 8.93
N MET A 21 -6.70 -0.01 9.48
CA MET A 21 -7.94 0.15 10.26
C MET A 21 -7.68 0.80 11.61
N THR A 22 -6.54 0.52 12.24
CA THR A 22 -6.19 1.06 13.57
C THR A 22 -5.81 2.54 13.50
N ASN A 23 -5.23 2.96 12.37
CA ASN A 23 -4.75 4.33 12.17
C ASN A 23 -5.49 5.05 11.03
N ASP A 24 -6.79 4.77 10.90
CA ASP A 24 -7.66 5.28 9.83
C ASP A 24 -7.63 6.81 9.72
N VAL A 25 -7.72 7.51 10.86
CA VAL A 25 -7.69 8.98 10.94
C VAL A 25 -6.34 9.52 10.46
N TYR A 26 -5.24 8.88 10.84
CA TYR A 26 -3.91 9.29 10.44
C TYR A 26 -3.72 9.15 8.92
N TYR A 27 -4.07 8.00 8.35
CA TYR A 27 -3.94 7.77 6.91
C TYR A 27 -4.90 8.63 6.10
N SER A 28 -6.14 8.80 6.57
CA SER A 28 -7.14 9.67 5.93
C SER A 28 -6.70 11.12 5.92
N ASN A 29 -6.14 11.64 7.03
CA ASN A 29 -5.68 13.02 7.08
C ASN A 29 -4.42 13.23 6.23
N ARG A 30 -3.42 12.34 6.38
CA ARG A 30 -2.11 12.47 5.71
C ARG A 30 -2.19 12.30 4.20
N TYR A 31 -3.10 11.45 3.73
CA TYR A 31 -3.28 11.15 2.32
C TYR A 31 -4.62 11.65 1.77
N SER A 32 -5.32 12.54 2.47
CA SER A 32 -6.64 13.09 2.09
C SER A 32 -6.73 13.52 0.62
N GLN A 33 -5.68 14.15 0.10
CA GLN A 33 -5.56 14.60 -1.30
C GLN A 33 -5.38 13.47 -2.34
N PHE A 34 -5.10 12.25 -1.90
CA PHE A 34 -4.83 11.07 -2.73
C PHE A 34 -5.77 9.88 -2.42
N VAL A 35 -6.72 10.06 -1.50
CA VAL A 35 -7.52 8.98 -0.90
C VAL A 35 -8.97 9.04 -1.41
N GLY A 36 -9.42 7.95 -2.02
CA GLY A 36 -10.85 7.61 -2.07
C GLY A 36 -11.28 6.92 -0.76
N PRO A 37 -12.57 6.61 -0.54
CA PRO A 37 -13.03 5.99 0.71
C PRO A 37 -12.17 4.79 1.15
N LEU A 38 -11.64 4.85 2.37
CA LEU A 38 -10.68 3.86 2.92
C LEU A 38 -11.26 2.43 2.92
N ASP A 39 -12.56 2.35 3.10
CA ASP A 39 -13.41 1.17 3.04
C ASP A 39 -13.38 0.51 1.64
N ILE A 40 -13.51 1.27 0.55
CA ILE A 40 -13.37 0.76 -0.83
C ILE A 40 -11.96 0.22 -1.06
N ALA A 41 -10.99 0.91 -0.49
CA ALA A 41 -9.59 0.56 -0.64
C ALA A 41 -9.19 -0.73 0.06
N ILE A 42 -9.65 -0.93 1.31
CA ILE A 42 -9.48 -2.19 2.04
C ILE A 42 -10.14 -3.32 1.26
N GLN A 43 -11.35 -3.10 0.75
CA GLN A 43 -12.06 -4.10 -0.06
C GLN A 43 -11.26 -4.52 -1.31
N ARG A 44 -10.61 -3.57 -1.99
CA ARG A 44 -9.74 -3.83 -3.14
C ARG A 44 -8.47 -4.60 -2.76
N ILE A 45 -7.85 -4.29 -1.62
CA ILE A 45 -6.68 -5.05 -1.13
C ILE A 45 -7.08 -6.49 -0.83
N CYS A 46 -8.20 -6.70 -0.13
CA CYS A 46 -8.68 -8.04 0.23
C CYS A 46 -9.06 -8.87 -1.00
N LYS A 47 -9.63 -8.25 -2.05
CA LYS A 47 -10.00 -8.96 -3.28
C LYS A 47 -8.81 -9.24 -4.20
N ASN A 48 -7.96 -8.24 -4.42
CA ASN A 48 -6.95 -8.30 -5.49
C ASN A 48 -5.52 -8.49 -4.97
N HIS A 49 -5.30 -8.54 -3.66
CA HIS A 49 -3.98 -8.64 -3.03
C HIS A 49 -2.98 -7.57 -3.55
N MET A 50 -3.48 -6.41 -3.98
CA MET A 50 -2.70 -5.36 -4.63
C MET A 50 -2.67 -4.06 -3.82
N PHE A 51 -1.47 -3.49 -3.71
CA PHE A 51 -1.21 -2.17 -3.14
C PHE A 51 -1.16 -1.14 -4.28
N SER A 52 -2.25 -0.41 -4.49
CA SER A 52 -2.39 0.55 -5.60
C SER A 52 -2.28 2.02 -5.18
N GLU A 53 -2.30 2.31 -3.88
CA GLU A 53 -2.42 3.67 -3.36
C GLU A 53 -1.36 3.93 -2.27
N LEU A 54 -0.90 5.18 -2.20
CA LEU A 54 0.25 5.60 -1.38
C LEU A 54 0.10 5.29 0.11
N TYR A 55 -1.10 5.43 0.70
CA TYR A 55 -1.32 5.09 2.10
C TYR A 55 -1.26 3.58 2.36
N LYS A 56 -1.63 2.75 1.38
CA LYS A 56 -1.52 1.28 1.48
C LYS A 56 -0.04 0.88 1.53
N ILE A 57 0.78 1.52 0.71
CA ILE A 57 2.24 1.36 0.72
C ILE A 57 2.83 1.89 2.04
N GLY A 58 2.35 3.04 2.53
CA GLY A 58 2.75 3.59 3.82
C GLY A 58 2.47 2.65 5.00
N ALA A 59 1.28 2.06 5.05
CA ALA A 59 0.93 1.07 6.06
C ALA A 59 1.76 -0.22 5.96
N LEU A 60 2.04 -0.68 4.73
CA LEU A 60 2.93 -1.82 4.52
C LEU A 60 4.35 -1.53 5.03
N CYS A 61 4.89 -0.34 4.74
CA CYS A 61 6.19 0.11 5.26
C CYS A 61 6.22 0.14 6.79
N SER A 62 5.16 0.64 7.42
CA SER A 62 4.99 0.66 8.88
C SER A 62 5.08 -0.75 9.47
N VAL A 63 4.31 -1.68 8.91
CA VAL A 63 4.26 -3.08 9.36
C VAL A 63 5.58 -3.82 9.15
N LEU A 64 6.28 -3.55 8.04
CA LEU A 64 7.55 -4.17 7.73
C LEU A 64 8.74 -3.49 8.43
N GLY A 65 8.53 -2.33 9.04
CA GLY A 65 9.59 -1.53 9.65
C GLY A 65 10.64 -1.06 8.64
N CYS A 66 10.24 -0.80 7.39
CA CYS A 66 11.15 -0.46 6.29
C CYS A 66 10.76 0.85 5.60
N SER A 67 11.74 1.49 4.94
CA SER A 67 11.48 2.64 4.07
C SER A 67 11.52 2.20 2.61
N ILE A 68 10.45 2.49 1.86
CA ILE A 68 10.46 2.34 0.40
C ILE A 68 10.90 3.65 -0.24
N ARG A 69 11.91 3.58 -1.10
CA ARG A 69 12.33 4.69 -1.96
C ARG A 69 11.77 4.47 -3.35
N SER A 70 10.84 5.33 -3.77
CA SER A 70 10.38 5.33 -5.15
C SER A 70 11.48 5.93 -6.05
N ILE A 71 11.88 5.20 -7.08
CA ILE A 71 12.73 5.71 -8.14
C ILE A 71 11.81 5.91 -9.33
N TYR A 72 11.47 7.16 -9.60
CA TYR A 72 10.75 7.50 -10.82
C TYR A 72 11.77 7.49 -11.96
N PRO A 73 11.60 6.64 -12.99
CA PRO A 73 12.39 6.80 -14.20
C PRO A 73 12.11 8.21 -14.74
N ASN A 74 13.14 8.84 -15.30
CA ASN A 74 12.96 10.11 -15.99
C ASN A 74 12.19 9.81 -17.28
N ILE A 75 10.86 9.84 -17.19
CA ILE A 75 9.99 9.66 -18.35
C ILE A 75 9.99 11.01 -19.04
N ASP A 76 10.80 11.12 -20.09
CA ASP A 76 10.87 12.30 -20.92
C ASP A 76 9.62 12.29 -21.82
N PHE A 77 8.62 13.09 -21.49
CA PHE A 77 7.36 13.22 -22.24
C PHE A 77 7.47 14.26 -23.37
N ARG A 78 8.68 14.62 -23.78
CA ARG A 78 8.84 15.53 -24.90
C ARG A 78 8.54 14.78 -26.20
N ASP A 79 7.66 15.36 -27.02
CA ASP A 79 7.18 14.80 -28.30
C ASP A 79 8.29 14.73 -29.40
N ASP A 80 9.55 15.03 -29.06
CA ASP A 80 10.68 15.20 -29.99
C ASP A 80 11.69 14.04 -29.97
N MET A 81 11.38 12.89 -29.34
CA MET A 81 12.15 11.64 -29.45
C MET A 81 11.53 10.62 -30.41
#